data_AF-A0AAU4N9B0-F1
#
_entry.id   AF-A0AAU4N9B0-F1
#
_cell.length_a   1.000
_cell.length_b   1.000
_cell.length_c   1.000
_cell.angle_alpha   90.00
_cell.angle_beta   90.00
_cell.angle_gamma   90.00
#
_symmetry.space_group_name_H-M   'P 1'
#
loop_
_entity.id
_entity.type
_entity.pdbx_description
1 polymer ?
#
loop_
_entity_poly.entity_id
_entity_poly.type
_entity_poly.pdbx_seq_one_letter_code
_entity_poly.pdbx_strand_id
1 'polypeptide(L)'
;MFAGLLDASHLMPLDTLPDTAVEYARAAGFTGLLIYVADLNRQGLHLLTGPNGAAPGTETDIRVEGTVPGRAYQYGRLTSAAPQEAGGTAWWVPLVDGTERLGLLRVQSTYDDARALMILRKTMGIALGHPGRNAPLGRGSVVALVA
;
A
#
# COMPACT_ATOMS: atom_id res chain seq x y z
N MET A 1 16.36 -3.40 29.75
CA MET A 1 14.92 -3.10 29.55
C MET A 1 14.55 -2.81 28.07
N PHE A 2 15.45 -3.04 27.09
CA PHE A 2 15.16 -2.96 25.64
C PHE A 2 14.91 -4.33 24.98
N ALA A 3 15.15 -5.44 25.69
CA ALA A 3 14.95 -6.79 25.16
C ALA A 3 13.46 -7.12 24.87
N GLY A 4 12.52 -6.53 25.61
CA GLY A 4 11.09 -6.69 25.35
C GLY A 4 10.54 -5.89 24.17
N LEU A 5 11.35 -5.00 23.57
CA LEU A 5 10.97 -4.24 22.36
C LEU A 5 11.24 -5.04 21.08
N LEU A 6 12.28 -5.90 21.08
CA LEU A 6 12.58 -6.83 19.97
C LEU A 6 11.73 -8.10 20.01
N ASP A 7 11.28 -8.52 21.20
CA ASP A 7 10.43 -9.71 21.38
C ASP A 7 9.04 -9.54 20.73
N ALA A 8 8.64 -8.30 20.41
CA ALA A 8 7.37 -7.98 19.75
C ALA A 8 7.44 -7.94 18.20
N SER A 9 8.56 -8.30 17.58
CA SER A 9 8.70 -8.55 16.11
C SER A 9 7.84 -9.73 15.59
N HIS A 10 6.79 -10.12 16.30
CA HIS A 10 5.86 -11.21 16.00
C HIS A 10 4.87 -10.89 14.86
N LEU A 11 5.07 -9.81 14.11
CA LEU A 11 4.34 -9.56 12.88
C LEU A 11 5.17 -10.20 11.76
N MET A 12 4.48 -10.90 10.85
CA MET A 12 5.02 -11.48 9.62
C MET A 12 6.26 -10.73 9.14
N PRO A 13 7.40 -11.41 8.85
CA PRO A 13 8.62 -10.72 8.45
C PRO A 13 8.26 -9.70 7.39
N LEU A 14 8.56 -8.43 7.62
CA LEU A 14 8.09 -7.31 6.78
C LEU A 14 8.54 -7.49 5.32
N ASP A 15 9.59 -8.26 5.13
CA ASP A 15 10.16 -8.78 3.89
C ASP A 15 9.30 -9.84 3.17
N THR A 16 8.38 -10.53 3.84
CA THR A 16 7.42 -11.47 3.20
C THR A 16 6.09 -10.82 2.81
N LEU A 17 5.82 -9.62 3.33
CA LEU A 17 4.59 -8.88 3.04
C LEU A 17 4.45 -8.51 1.56
N PRO A 18 5.49 -8.01 0.85
CA PRO A 18 5.37 -7.68 -0.57
C PRO A 18 5.01 -8.88 -1.43
N ASP A 19 5.67 -10.03 -1.21
CA ASP A 19 5.44 -11.24 -2.00
C ASP A 19 4.02 -11.77 -1.80
N THR A 20 3.57 -11.83 -0.55
CA THR A 20 2.21 -12.22 -0.19
C THR A 20 1.17 -11.28 -0.82
N ALA A 21 1.43 -9.96 -0.76
CA ALA A 21 0.53 -8.97 -1.35
C ALA A 21 0.41 -9.08 -2.87
N VAL A 22 1.51 -9.42 -3.56
CA VAL A 22 1.51 -9.69 -5.00
C VAL A 22 0.66 -10.91 -5.32
N GLU A 23 0.71 -11.99 -4.53
CA GLU A 23 -0.11 -13.18 -4.74
C GLU A 23 -1.61 -12.88 -4.63
N TYR A 24 -2.03 -12.17 -3.59
CA TYR A 24 -3.43 -11.76 -3.44
C TYR A 24 -3.87 -10.78 -4.53
N ALA A 25 -3.00 -9.85 -4.93
CA ALA A 25 -3.30 -8.93 -6.03
C ALA A 25 -3.54 -9.68 -7.34
N ARG A 26 -2.72 -10.71 -7.63
CA ARG A 26 -2.91 -11.59 -8.79
C ARG A 26 -4.22 -12.37 -8.71
N ALA A 27 -4.57 -12.90 -7.54
CA ALA A 27 -5.86 -13.56 -7.33
C ALA A 27 -7.06 -12.60 -7.57
N ALA A 28 -6.88 -11.31 -7.28
CA ALA A 28 -7.85 -10.25 -7.57
C ALA A 28 -7.79 -9.71 -9.02
N GLY A 29 -6.91 -10.26 -9.87
CA GLY A 29 -6.79 -9.90 -11.29
C GLY A 29 -5.86 -8.74 -11.61
N PHE A 30 -5.07 -8.27 -10.64
CA PHE A 30 -4.01 -7.29 -10.87
C PHE A 30 -2.73 -7.96 -11.37
N THR A 31 -1.99 -7.27 -12.22
CA THR A 31 -0.76 -7.78 -12.84
C THR A 31 0.50 -7.42 -12.08
N GLY A 32 0.42 -6.41 -11.20
CA GLY A 32 1.53 -5.97 -10.36
C GLY A 32 1.03 -5.21 -9.14
N LEU A 33 1.78 -5.33 -8.05
CA LEU A 33 1.56 -4.58 -6.82
C LEU A 33 2.91 -4.21 -6.22
N LEU A 34 3.08 -2.93 -5.85
CA LEU A 34 4.21 -2.43 -5.06
C LEU A 34 3.67 -1.73 -3.82
N ILE A 35 4.38 -1.84 -2.70
CA ILE A 35 4.05 -1.19 -1.43
C ILE A 35 5.11 -0.14 -1.14
N TYR A 36 4.70 1.10 -0.96
CA TYR A 36 5.57 2.20 -0.52
C TYR A 36 5.16 2.64 0.88
N VAL A 37 6.13 2.75 1.78
CA VAL A 37 5.93 3.17 3.18
C VAL A 37 6.48 4.58 3.35
N ALA A 38 5.73 5.45 4.03
CA ALA A 38 6.21 6.79 4.33
C ALA A 38 7.36 6.75 5.36
N ASP A 39 8.34 7.63 5.20
CA ASP A 39 9.32 7.85 6.26
C ASP A 39 8.71 8.60 7.45
N LEU A 40 9.43 8.60 8.58
CA LEU A 40 8.98 9.25 9.82
C LEU A 40 8.75 10.75 9.66
N ASN A 41 9.47 11.40 8.73
CA ASN A 41 9.34 12.83 8.46
C ASN A 41 8.26 13.15 7.40
N ARG A 42 7.68 12.12 6.76
CA ARG A 42 6.63 12.19 5.72
C ARG A 42 7.04 12.95 4.45
N GLN A 43 8.33 12.97 4.12
CA GLN A 43 8.87 13.61 2.91
C GLN A 43 9.20 12.58 1.82
N GLY A 44 9.47 11.34 2.23
CA GLY A 44 9.81 10.21 1.37
C GLY A 44 8.80 9.07 1.46
N LEU A 45 8.65 8.36 0.36
CA LEU A 45 7.93 7.10 0.24
C LEU A 45 8.93 6.06 -0.26
N HIS A 46 9.17 5.03 0.55
CA HIS A 46 10.19 4.03 0.32
C HIS A 46 9.55 2.69 -0.04
N LEU A 47 10.00 2.08 -1.13
CA LEU A 47 9.53 0.79 -1.58
C LEU A 47 9.87 -0.27 -0.53
N LEU A 48 8.85 -0.99 -0.09
CA LEU A 48 9.02 -2.17 0.72
C LEU A 48 9.38 -3.34 -0.20
N THR A 49 10.62 -3.79 -0.11
CA THR A 49 11.15 -4.90 -0.91
C THR A 49 11.13 -6.19 -0.13
N GLY A 50 10.82 -7.29 -0.83
CA GLY A 50 11.02 -8.62 -0.28
C GLY A 50 12.48 -9.05 -0.27
N PRO A 51 12.79 -10.29 0.16
CA PRO A 51 14.17 -10.79 0.29
C PRO A 51 14.95 -10.77 -1.04
N ASN A 52 14.24 -10.78 -2.17
CA ASN A 52 14.82 -10.72 -3.51
C ASN A 52 15.12 -9.29 -4.00
N GLY A 53 14.80 -8.27 -3.20
CA GLY A 53 14.97 -6.86 -3.57
C GLY A 53 13.95 -6.36 -4.58
N ALA A 54 14.18 -5.15 -5.09
CA ALA A 54 13.36 -4.55 -6.14
C ALA A 54 13.78 -5.03 -7.53
N ALA A 55 12.82 -5.21 -8.44
CA ALA A 55 13.15 -5.48 -9.84
C ALA A 55 13.95 -4.31 -10.45
N PRO A 56 14.89 -4.56 -11.38
CA PRO A 56 15.66 -3.50 -12.03
C PRO A 56 14.76 -2.42 -12.65
N GLY A 57 15.10 -1.16 -12.43
CA GLY A 57 14.33 -0.02 -12.93
C GLY A 57 13.07 0.31 -12.11
N THR A 58 12.79 -0.42 -11.03
CA THR A 58 11.75 -0.04 -10.09
C THR A 58 12.19 1.18 -9.28
N GLU A 59 11.39 2.23 -9.29
CA GLU A 59 11.61 3.41 -8.44
C GLU A 59 11.45 3.01 -6.97
N THR A 60 12.56 3.02 -6.20
CA THR A 60 12.61 2.62 -4.79
C THR A 60 12.26 3.75 -3.84
N ASP A 61 12.48 4.99 -4.25
CA ASP A 61 12.34 6.17 -3.40
C ASP A 61 11.58 7.25 -4.15
N ILE A 62 10.44 7.66 -3.58
CA ILE A 62 9.56 8.66 -4.18
C ILE A 62 9.47 9.85 -3.23
N ARG A 63 9.76 11.04 -3.75
CA ARG A 63 9.52 12.28 -3.00
C ARG A 63 8.03 12.56 -2.92
N VAL A 64 7.55 12.96 -1.75
CA VAL A 64 6.14 13.34 -1.56
C VAL A 64 5.83 14.67 -2.24
N GLU A 65 6.70 15.67 -2.10
CA GLU A 65 6.46 16.97 -2.71
C GLU A 65 6.70 16.94 -4.23
N GLY A 66 5.79 17.55 -4.99
CA GLY A 66 5.92 17.74 -6.43
C GLY A 66 5.59 16.52 -7.29
N THR A 67 5.25 15.37 -6.70
CA THR A 67 4.98 14.12 -7.44
C THR A 67 3.49 13.77 -7.49
N VAL A 68 3.09 13.00 -8.52
CA VAL A 68 1.73 12.41 -8.60
C VAL A 68 1.46 11.46 -7.41
N PRO A 69 2.31 10.45 -7.12
CA PRO A 69 2.15 9.60 -5.95
C PRO A 69 2.07 10.41 -4.64
N GLY A 70 2.93 11.41 -4.49
CA GLY A 70 2.93 12.27 -3.31
C GLY A 70 1.61 13.01 -3.09
N ARG A 71 0.95 13.50 -4.16
CA ARG A 71 -0.41 14.06 -4.05
C ARG A 71 -1.45 13.02 -3.68
N ALA A 72 -1.37 11.81 -4.23
CA ALA A 72 -2.25 10.71 -3.85
C ALA A 72 -2.13 10.40 -2.34
N TYR A 73 -0.89 10.35 -1.84
CA TYR A 73 -0.57 10.17 -0.44
C TYR A 73 -1.09 11.31 0.43
N GLN A 74 -0.81 12.57 0.08
CA GLN A 74 -1.21 13.75 0.86
C GLN A 74 -2.72 13.94 0.92
N TYR A 75 -3.45 13.68 -0.16
CA TYR A 75 -4.90 13.88 -0.22
C TYR A 75 -5.70 12.63 0.16
N GLY A 76 -5.08 11.45 0.22
CA GLY A 76 -5.77 10.21 0.51
C GLY A 76 -6.76 9.84 -0.59
N ARG A 77 -6.37 10.12 -1.84
CA ARG A 77 -7.22 9.89 -3.01
C ARG A 77 -6.58 8.90 -3.97
N LEU A 78 -7.39 7.94 -4.41
CA LEU A 78 -7.06 7.04 -5.51
C LEU A 78 -6.74 7.88 -6.75
N THR A 79 -5.54 7.70 -7.30
CA THR A 79 -5.04 8.53 -8.40
C THR A 79 -4.42 7.65 -9.47
N SER A 80 -4.72 7.90 -10.75
CA SER A 80 -4.05 7.17 -11.84
C SER A 80 -2.57 7.53 -11.88
N ALA A 81 -1.71 6.54 -12.05
CA ALA A 81 -0.37 6.77 -12.55
C ALA A 81 -0.52 7.17 -14.03
N ALA A 82 0.04 8.31 -14.42
CA ALA A 82 -0.03 8.81 -15.79
C ALA A 82 1.12 8.26 -16.64
N PRO A 83 0.99 8.23 -17.98
CA PRO A 83 -0.02 7.51 -18.76
C PRO A 83 0.31 6.00 -18.84
N GLN A 84 -0.47 5.24 -19.60
CA GLN A 84 -0.38 3.79 -19.75
C GLN A 84 1.05 3.32 -20.06
N GLU A 85 1.66 2.66 -19.07
CA GLU A 85 2.93 1.95 -19.24
C GLU A 85 2.68 0.75 -20.17
N ALA A 86 3.73 0.20 -20.79
CA ALA A 86 3.62 -0.95 -21.71
C ALA A 86 2.96 -2.21 -21.10
N GLY A 87 2.71 -2.23 -19.78
CA GLY A 87 2.05 -3.29 -19.03
C GLY A 87 0.63 -3.00 -18.51
N GLY A 88 -0.01 -1.89 -18.92
CA GLY A 88 -1.40 -1.56 -18.56
C GLY A 88 -1.57 -0.30 -17.70
N THR A 89 -2.78 -0.11 -17.16
CA THR A 89 -3.08 1.06 -16.31
C THR A 89 -2.58 0.81 -14.88
N ALA A 90 -1.90 1.80 -14.31
CA ALA A 90 -1.42 1.76 -12.94
C ALA A 90 -2.14 2.79 -12.06
N TRP A 91 -2.35 2.46 -10.79
CA TRP A 91 -3.08 3.26 -9.81
C TRP A 91 -2.28 3.43 -8.52
N TRP A 92 -2.34 4.62 -7.94
CA TRP A 92 -1.83 4.95 -6.61
C TRP A 92 -2.95 4.90 -5.58
N VAL A 93 -2.87 3.94 -4.65
CA VAL A 93 -3.88 3.68 -3.63
C VAL A 93 -3.31 4.05 -2.26
N PRO A 94 -3.88 5.03 -1.55
CA PRO A 94 -3.46 5.39 -0.20
C PRO A 94 -3.60 4.25 0.82
N LEU A 95 -2.56 4.04 1.62
CA LEU A 95 -2.59 3.20 2.82
C LEU A 95 -2.87 4.10 4.02
N VAL A 96 -4.05 3.95 4.63
CA VAL A 96 -4.49 4.77 5.76
C VAL A 96 -5.04 3.87 6.87
N ASP A 97 -4.62 4.13 8.11
CA ASP A 97 -5.20 3.54 9.33
C ASP A 97 -5.79 4.67 10.18
N GLY A 98 -7.12 4.73 10.27
CA GLY A 98 -7.84 5.85 10.86
C GLY A 98 -7.51 7.17 10.16
N THR A 99 -6.75 8.04 10.84
CA THR A 99 -6.26 9.32 10.30
C THR A 99 -4.78 9.28 9.89
N GLU A 100 -4.09 8.18 10.19
CA GLU A 100 -2.67 8.02 9.91
C GLU A 100 -2.43 7.53 8.49
N ARG A 101 -1.50 8.18 7.79
CA ARG A 101 -1.12 7.82 6.42
C ARG A 101 0.15 6.98 6.51
N LEU A 102 0.01 5.70 6.20
CA LEU A 102 1.10 4.73 6.29
C LEU A 102 1.94 4.72 5.00
N GLY A 103 1.34 5.04 3.86
CA GLY A 103 2.03 5.01 2.57
C GLY A 103 1.09 4.90 1.36
N LEU A 104 1.56 4.20 0.33
CA LEU A 104 0.86 3.97 -0.94
C LEU A 104 1.01 2.55 -1.44
N LEU A 105 0.02 2.05 -2.18
CA LEU A 105 0.20 0.96 -3.12
C LEU A 105 0.29 1.51 -4.54
N ARG A 106 1.15 0.91 -5.36
CA ARG A 106 1.06 0.99 -6.82
C ARG A 106 0.45 -0.32 -7.32
N VAL A 107 -0.70 -0.25 -7.95
CA VAL A 107 -1.39 -1.44 -8.48
C VAL A 107 -1.47 -1.34 -9.99
N GLN A 108 -1.04 -2.38 -10.70
CA GLN A 108 -1.09 -2.47 -12.16
C GLN A 108 -2.20 -3.42 -12.59
N SER A 109 -2.89 -3.08 -13.67
CA SER A 109 -3.98 -3.88 -14.22
C SER A 109 -4.02 -3.83 -15.75
N THR A 110 -4.44 -4.93 -16.35
CA THR A 110 -4.80 -5.04 -17.77
C THR A 110 -6.29 -4.83 -18.03
N TYR A 111 -7.11 -4.61 -16.99
CA TYR A 111 -8.53 -4.30 -17.15
C TYR A 111 -8.75 -2.91 -17.74
N ASP A 112 -9.89 -2.74 -18.41
CA ASP A 112 -10.46 -1.41 -18.65
C ASP A 112 -10.67 -0.70 -17.29
N ASP A 113 -10.26 0.57 -17.23
CA ASP A 113 -10.02 1.37 -16.04
C ASP A 113 -11.17 1.28 -15.01
N ALA A 114 -12.41 1.15 -15.49
CA ALA A 114 -13.62 1.11 -14.67
C ALA A 114 -13.71 -0.09 -13.71
N ARG A 115 -13.29 -1.30 -14.12
CA ARG A 115 -13.36 -2.49 -13.24
C ARG A 115 -12.28 -2.47 -12.17
N ALA A 116 -11.06 -2.13 -12.55
CA ALA A 116 -9.97 -1.95 -11.61
C ALA A 116 -10.32 -0.89 -10.56
N LEU A 117 -10.88 0.24 -11.02
CA LEU A 117 -11.34 1.32 -10.14
C LEU A 117 -12.47 0.88 -9.19
N MET A 118 -13.42 0.06 -9.66
CA MET A 118 -14.48 -0.49 -8.81
C MET A 118 -13.93 -1.38 -7.69
N ILE A 119 -13.02 -2.28 -8.01
CA ILE A 119 -12.38 -3.18 -7.02
C ILE A 119 -11.62 -2.35 -5.99
N LEU A 120 -10.77 -1.41 -6.45
CA LEU A 120 -9.97 -0.55 -5.56
C LEU A 120 -10.84 0.34 -4.66
N ARG A 121 -11.93 0.91 -5.18
CA ARG A 121 -12.86 1.74 -4.39
C ARG A 121 -13.61 0.92 -3.35
N LYS A 122 -14.00 -0.31 -3.68
CA LYS A 122 -14.66 -1.21 -2.72
C LYS A 122 -13.71 -1.53 -1.56
N THR A 123 -12.45 -1.83 -1.84
CA THR A 123 -11.43 -2.08 -0.82
C THR A 123 -11.18 -0.84 0.06
N MET A 124 -11.02 0.34 -0.56
CA MET A 124 -10.86 1.60 0.17
C MET A 124 -12.07 1.97 1.03
N GLY A 125 -13.30 1.66 0.57
CA GLY A 125 -14.52 1.90 1.33
C GLY A 125 -14.66 1.04 2.59
N ILE A 126 -14.08 -0.17 2.58
CA ILE A 126 -14.01 -1.03 3.76
C ILE A 126 -12.98 -0.48 4.76
N ALA A 127 -11.82 -0.01 4.28
CA ALA A 127 -10.77 0.58 5.13
C ALA A 127 -11.17 1.93 5.75
N LEU A 128 -11.91 2.78 5.02
CA LEU A 128 -12.38 4.09 5.50
C LEU A 128 -13.67 4.01 6.33
N GLY A 129 -14.33 2.84 6.36
CA GLY A 129 -15.68 2.64 6.87
C GLY A 129 -15.80 2.13 8.31
N HIS A 130 -14.81 2.31 9.18
CA HIS A 130 -14.96 2.04 10.63
C HIS A 130 -15.40 3.29 11.41
N PRO A 131 -16.71 3.53 11.62
CA PRO A 131 -17.16 4.41 12.69
C PRO A 131 -16.93 3.68 14.02
N GLY A 132 -16.32 4.38 14.97
CA GLY A 132 -15.85 3.81 16.23
C GLY A 132 -16.87 2.97 16.98
N ARG A 133 -16.40 1.88 17.57
CA ARG A 133 -17.07 1.19 18.66
C ARG A 133 -16.03 0.64 19.63
N ASN A 134 -16.12 1.12 20.86
CA ASN A 134 -15.40 0.67 22.05
C ASN A 134 -15.35 -0.86 22.18
N ALA A 135 -14.33 -1.49 21.61
CA ALA A 135 -13.88 -2.82 21.97
C ALA A 135 -12.48 -2.66 22.60
N PRO A 136 -12.17 -3.36 23.71
CA PRO A 136 -10.83 -3.32 24.28
C PRO A 136 -9.85 -3.77 23.21
N LEU A 137 -8.84 -2.93 22.95
CA LEU A 137 -7.81 -3.12 21.93
C LEU A 137 -7.09 -4.46 22.13
N GLY A 138 -7.63 -5.52 21.52
CA GLY A 138 -6.96 -6.77 21.25
C GLY A 138 -6.19 -6.63 19.95
N ARG A 139 -4.86 -6.51 20.09
CA ARG A 139 -3.80 -6.84 19.10
C ARG A 139 -4.29 -7.16 17.68
N GLY A 140 -4.03 -6.28 16.69
CA GLY A 140 -4.00 -6.70 15.27
C GLY A 140 -4.45 -5.76 14.14
N SER A 141 -4.71 -4.46 14.34
CA SER A 141 -5.32 -3.60 13.30
C SER A 141 -4.46 -3.17 12.10
N VAL A 142 -3.31 -3.80 11.82
CA VAL A 142 -2.51 -3.50 10.61
C VAL A 142 -2.93 -4.36 9.39
N VAL A 143 -3.82 -5.36 9.57
CA VAL A 143 -4.16 -6.35 8.53
C VAL A 143 -5.61 -6.20 8.05
N ALA A 144 -5.97 -5.07 7.45
CA ALA A 144 -7.24 -4.92 6.71
C ALA A 144 -7.04 -4.63 5.22
N LEU A 145 -5.77 -4.63 4.78
CA LEU A 145 -5.40 -4.60 3.38
C LEU A 145 -4.48 -5.81 3.20
N VAL A 146 -4.82 -6.73 2.29
CA VAL A 146 -4.12 -8.02 2.05
C VAL A 146 -4.59 -9.22 2.90
N ALA A 147 -5.88 -9.29 3.24
CA ALA A 147 -6.54 -10.55 3.63
C ALA A 147 -7.92 -10.66 2.97
#